data_AF-A0A0L0FR58-F1
#
_entry.id   AF-A0A0L0FR58-F1
#
_cell.length_a   1.000
_cell.length_b   1.000
_cell.length_c   1.000
_cell.angle_alpha   90.00
_cell.angle_beta   90.00
_cell.angle_gamma   90.00
#
_symmetry.space_group_name_H-M   'P 1'
#
loop_
_entity.id
_entity.type
_entity.pdbx_description
1 polymer ?
#
loop_
_entity_poly.entity_id
_entity_poly.type
_entity_poly.pdbx_seq_one_letter_code
_entity_poly.pdbx_strand_id
1 'polypeptide(L)'
;MQTIKVASAFAVWVMASTCAQPISEETVSNIPSASLETEIANTTEIPIMSSIPDTPVVQNVTEDLCSCYVAVNRICVNTTLPETLAAAVEGDVVSISGNYAASEPMNISVSLTLQGITCGDKISQITTLFKTDTPLIPESREASSQKYALFNIVAASISVTLQDLKLQRGQHDADSYGTALYSEFGIGLELKNVEISNMRAFSHGGSAVYIATAVGSVHFDDQTKIIDNSVADGGCNEDDVLDPYCPAPNGGPDLHLCPDRCFGGGGAVWIGSCFGAETDVNVSANFHNNYHEFGHGMGGAVFMDWVQCEVHFVGNYTNNTSSDGGAIHIESIQEGGSIEFDGHYENNQAVEGGWGARGAANRVRDMVDGSTLAIRGTYIGNRAAGRGGVMAQNNIDGTVTMEVVAEGNVATRGSATSVHGVISEASIYTLAKECVFTDNEVEDDTLTDINLYNEHDISEVEFNADYYNKVDYVVRIQTDTPTDTQ
;
A
#
# COMPACT_ATOMS: atom_id res chain seq x y z
N MET A 1 8.32 5.10 -55.35
CA MET A 1 8.41 4.70 -53.94
C MET A 1 8.20 5.93 -53.10
N GLN A 2 7.05 6.02 -52.43
CA GLN A 2 6.66 7.14 -51.59
C GLN A 2 7.28 6.95 -50.20
N THR A 3 7.99 7.97 -49.73
CA THR A 3 8.52 8.04 -48.37
C THR A 3 7.47 8.71 -47.49
N ILE A 4 6.83 7.95 -46.60
CA ILE A 4 5.96 8.49 -45.56
C ILE A 4 6.86 8.92 -44.40
N LYS A 5 6.88 10.21 -44.09
CA LYS A 5 7.43 10.74 -42.84
C LYS A 5 6.29 10.80 -41.83
N VAL A 6 6.37 10.00 -40.77
CA VAL A 6 5.53 10.15 -39.59
C VAL A 6 6.30 11.02 -38.60
N ALA A 7 5.75 12.19 -38.28
CA ALA A 7 6.21 13.02 -37.18
C ALA A 7 5.35 12.68 -35.96
N SER A 8 5.95 12.06 -34.94
CA SER A 8 5.35 11.91 -33.63
C SER A 8 5.75 13.12 -32.78
N ALA A 9 4.76 13.95 -32.45
CA ALA A 9 4.90 15.00 -31.45
C ALA A 9 4.50 14.40 -30.09
N PHE A 10 5.47 14.29 -29.18
CA PHE A 10 5.20 14.08 -27.76
C PHE A 10 4.92 15.44 -27.13
N ALA A 11 3.70 15.64 -26.64
CA ALA A 11 3.36 16.75 -25.76
C ALA A 11 3.30 16.20 -24.33
N VAL A 12 4.28 16.56 -23.50
CA VAL A 12 4.24 16.34 -22.06
C VAL A 12 3.45 17.49 -21.46
N TRP A 13 2.27 17.20 -20.89
CA TRP A 13 1.50 18.15 -20.10
C TRP A 13 1.99 18.07 -18.65
N VAL A 14 2.70 19.10 -18.21
CA VAL A 14 2.96 19.34 -16.77
C VAL A 14 1.77 20.14 -16.24
N MET A 15 0.85 19.49 -15.53
CA MET A 15 -0.22 20.15 -14.80
C MET A 15 0.35 20.72 -13.49
N ALA A 16 0.76 21.99 -13.52
CA ALA A 16 0.97 22.76 -12.30
C ALA A 16 -0.40 23.20 -11.77
N SER A 17 -0.81 22.62 -10.63
CA SER A 17 -2.01 22.99 -9.89
C SER A 17 -1.78 24.32 -9.16
N THR A 18 -2.44 25.39 -9.62
CA THR A 18 -2.72 26.58 -8.81
C THR A 18 -4.18 26.98 -9.00
N CYS A 19 -4.90 27.06 -7.88
CA CYS A 19 -6.30 27.43 -7.78
C CYS A 19 -6.63 28.78 -8.42
N ALA A 20 -7.66 28.83 -9.27
CA ALA A 20 -8.38 30.05 -9.61
C ALA A 20 -9.87 29.72 -9.80
N GLN A 21 -10.73 30.48 -9.11
CA GLN A 21 -12.19 30.32 -9.13
C GLN A 21 -12.81 30.69 -10.49
N PRO A 22 -13.98 30.14 -10.85
CA PRO A 22 -14.63 30.45 -12.12
C PRO A 22 -15.26 31.85 -12.06
N ILE A 23 -14.86 32.71 -12.99
CA ILE A 23 -15.53 33.97 -13.30
C ILE A 23 -16.51 33.70 -14.45
N SER A 24 -17.74 34.17 -14.28
CA SER A 24 -18.89 34.01 -15.17
C SER A 24 -18.64 34.45 -16.62
N GLU A 25 -19.29 33.75 -17.55
CA GLU A 25 -19.39 34.07 -18.98
C GLU A 25 -19.94 35.48 -19.23
N GLU A 26 -19.12 36.38 -19.78
CA GLU A 26 -19.59 37.46 -20.65
C GLU A 26 -18.54 37.78 -21.73
N THR A 27 -18.95 37.54 -22.97
CA THR A 27 -18.68 38.33 -24.19
C THR A 27 -17.30 39.01 -24.34
N VAL A 28 -16.41 38.44 -25.17
CA VAL A 28 -15.33 39.23 -25.81
C VAL A 28 -15.20 38.89 -27.29
N SER A 29 -15.61 39.86 -28.11
CA SER A 29 -15.30 39.96 -29.54
C SER A 29 -13.90 40.55 -29.76
N ASN A 30 -13.22 40.09 -30.81
CA ASN A 30 -12.11 40.72 -31.53
C ASN A 30 -10.77 40.93 -30.79
N ILE A 31 -9.79 40.08 -31.12
CA ILE A 31 -8.35 40.42 -31.03
C ILE A 31 -7.72 40.23 -32.41
N PRO A 32 -6.91 41.19 -32.92
CA PRO A 32 -6.28 41.10 -34.24
C PRO A 32 -5.05 40.19 -34.23
N SER A 33 -4.86 39.45 -35.32
CA SER A 33 -3.66 38.68 -35.62
C SER A 33 -2.45 39.61 -35.81
N ALA A 34 -1.52 39.60 -34.85
CA ALA A 34 -0.19 40.15 -35.03
C ALA A 34 0.76 39.06 -35.55
N SER A 35 1.33 39.29 -36.73
CA SER A 35 2.34 38.48 -37.37
C SER A 35 3.66 38.56 -36.59
N LEU A 36 4.15 37.42 -36.10
CA LEU A 36 5.49 37.28 -35.55
C LEU A 36 6.48 37.10 -36.71
N GLU A 37 7.11 38.18 -37.16
CA GLU A 37 8.29 38.11 -38.02
C GLU A 37 9.47 37.62 -37.18
N THR A 38 10.05 36.48 -37.56
CA THR A 38 11.23 35.91 -36.90
C THR A 38 12.47 36.43 -37.63
N GLU A 39 13.22 37.34 -36.97
CA GLU A 39 14.56 37.74 -37.41
C GLU A 39 15.54 36.57 -37.25
N ILE A 40 16.06 36.06 -38.37
CA ILE A 40 17.16 35.09 -38.40
C ILE A 40 18.46 35.90 -38.20
N ALA A 41 19.00 35.87 -36.99
CA ALA A 41 20.30 36.44 -36.69
C ALA A 41 21.44 35.50 -37.11
N ASN A 42 22.42 36.09 -37.81
CA ASN A 42 23.63 35.49 -38.36
C ASN A 42 24.43 34.62 -37.36
N THR A 43 24.73 33.40 -37.78
CA THR A 43 25.73 32.52 -37.19
C THR A 43 27.13 33.10 -37.38
N THR A 44 27.79 33.41 -36.27
CA THR A 44 29.22 33.75 -36.24
C THR A 44 29.99 32.47 -35.90
N GLU A 45 30.88 32.04 -36.79
CA GLU A 45 31.75 30.87 -36.58
C GLU A 45 32.71 31.11 -35.40
N ILE A 46 32.58 30.29 -34.36
CA ILE A 46 33.51 30.24 -33.22
C ILE A 46 34.61 29.22 -33.55
N PRO A 47 35.90 29.56 -33.42
CA PRO A 47 36.99 28.62 -33.68
C PRO A 47 37.01 27.52 -32.61
N ILE A 48 36.92 26.27 -33.06
CA ILE A 48 37.00 25.06 -32.24
C ILE A 48 38.45 24.89 -31.76
N MET A 49 38.74 25.24 -30.51
CA MET A 49 39.99 24.83 -29.86
C MET A 49 39.91 23.36 -29.47
N SER A 50 40.48 22.53 -30.32
CA SER A 50 40.78 21.12 -30.10
C SER A 50 41.91 20.94 -29.07
N SER A 51 41.53 20.73 -27.81
CA SER A 51 42.31 19.92 -26.87
C SER A 51 41.36 19.40 -25.79
N ILE A 52 40.75 18.26 -26.06
CA ILE A 52 40.07 17.46 -25.03
C ILE A 52 41.20 17.00 -24.09
N PRO A 53 41.22 17.41 -22.81
CA PRO A 53 42.16 16.83 -21.86
C PRO A 53 41.85 15.34 -21.75
N ASP A 54 42.89 14.50 -21.87
CA ASP A 54 42.78 13.05 -21.73
C ASP A 54 41.91 12.72 -20.52
N THR A 55 40.72 12.18 -20.78
CA THR A 55 39.84 11.69 -19.75
C THR A 55 40.65 10.64 -18.99
N PRO A 56 40.88 10.81 -17.68
CA PRO A 56 41.66 9.86 -16.93
C PRO A 56 41.02 8.48 -17.14
N VAL A 57 41.81 7.55 -17.65
CA VAL A 57 41.42 6.15 -17.79
C VAL A 57 41.14 5.66 -16.38
N VAL A 58 39.87 5.68 -15.98
CA VAL A 58 39.39 5.10 -14.73
C VAL A 58 39.68 3.61 -14.86
N GLN A 59 40.75 3.14 -14.21
CA GLN A 59 41.00 1.71 -14.12
C GLN A 59 39.89 1.12 -13.27
N ASN A 60 39.00 0.37 -13.92
CA ASN A 60 37.98 -0.46 -13.26
C ASN A 60 38.67 -1.59 -12.48
N VAL A 61 39.28 -1.26 -11.36
CA VAL A 61 39.64 -2.25 -10.36
C VAL A 61 38.31 -2.68 -9.74
N THR A 62 37.89 -3.90 -10.04
CA THR A 62 36.75 -4.52 -9.36
C THR A 62 37.23 -4.83 -7.96
N GLU A 63 37.09 -3.86 -7.06
CA GLU A 63 37.43 -4.04 -5.66
C GLU A 63 36.46 -5.04 -5.02
N ASP A 64 36.97 -5.81 -4.06
CA ASP A 64 36.16 -6.68 -3.23
C ASP A 64 35.20 -5.81 -2.40
N LEU A 65 33.91 -5.80 -2.76
CA LEU A 65 32.90 -4.96 -2.08
C LEU A 65 32.76 -5.30 -0.60
N CYS A 66 33.20 -6.48 -0.16
CA CYS A 66 33.24 -6.82 1.26
C CYS A 66 34.33 -6.10 2.04
N SER A 67 35.30 -5.48 1.36
CA SER A 67 36.37 -4.72 1.98
C SER A 67 36.02 -3.25 2.20
N CYS A 68 34.93 -2.75 1.61
CA CYS A 68 34.51 -1.36 1.75
C CYS A 68 33.08 -1.21 2.25
N TYR A 69 32.87 -0.18 3.07
CA TYR A 69 31.62 0.02 3.79
C TYR A 69 30.48 0.46 2.86
N VAL A 70 30.78 1.38 1.94
CA VAL A 70 29.86 1.88 0.92
C VAL A 70 30.58 1.93 -0.42
N ALA A 71 29.87 1.54 -1.48
CA ALA A 71 30.32 1.67 -2.86
C ALA A 71 29.21 2.27 -3.72
N VAL A 72 29.59 3.04 -4.75
CA VAL A 72 28.69 3.53 -5.79
C VAL A 72 29.11 2.91 -7.10
N ASN A 73 28.19 2.23 -7.77
CA ASN A 73 28.45 1.54 -9.05
C ASN A 73 29.68 0.62 -8.97
N ARG A 74 29.79 -0.11 -7.85
CA ARG A 74 30.90 -1.03 -7.49
C ARG A 74 32.27 -0.37 -7.26
N ILE A 75 32.31 0.95 -7.10
CA ILE A 75 33.52 1.70 -6.73
C ILE A 75 33.39 2.10 -5.26
N CYS A 76 34.33 1.65 -4.43
CA CYS A 76 34.33 1.99 -3.01
C CYS A 76 34.51 3.50 -2.82
N VAL A 77 33.68 4.10 -1.97
CA VAL A 77 33.73 5.53 -1.66
C VAL A 77 34.14 5.73 -0.21
N ASN A 78 34.92 6.79 0.06
CA ASN A 78 35.36 7.14 1.41
C ASN A 78 34.41 8.17 2.02
N THR A 79 33.11 7.89 1.97
CA THR A 79 32.01 8.71 2.48
C THR A 79 31.09 7.85 3.34
N THR A 80 30.29 8.48 4.19
CA THR A 80 29.24 7.79 4.94
C THR A 80 28.06 7.44 4.02
N LEU A 81 27.19 6.51 4.43
CA LEU A 81 26.00 6.18 3.67
C LEU A 81 25.08 7.39 3.44
N PRO A 82 24.76 8.24 4.45
CA PRO A 82 23.93 9.43 4.25
C PRO A 82 24.53 10.42 3.25
N GLU A 83 25.85 10.68 3.33
CA GLU A 83 26.55 11.54 2.38
C GLU A 83 26.52 10.96 0.96
N THR A 84 26.64 9.64 0.85
CA THR A 84 26.61 8.94 -0.45
C THR A 84 25.21 9.01 -1.07
N LEU A 85 24.15 8.79 -0.29
CA LEU A 85 22.77 8.92 -0.76
C LEU A 85 22.44 10.37 -1.16
N ALA A 86 22.91 11.35 -0.40
CA ALA A 86 22.72 12.77 -0.73
C ALA A 86 23.47 13.21 -1.99
N ALA A 87 24.56 12.52 -2.35
CA ALA A 87 25.37 12.78 -3.54
C ALA A 87 25.01 11.88 -4.75
N ALA A 88 24.11 10.92 -4.57
CA ALA A 88 23.72 9.98 -5.62
C ALA A 88 23.07 10.70 -6.81
N VAL A 89 23.27 10.15 -8.00
CA VAL A 89 22.61 10.60 -9.24
C VAL A 89 21.65 9.53 -9.76
N GLU A 90 20.79 9.94 -10.68
CA GLU A 90 19.78 9.07 -11.29
C GLU A 90 20.38 7.76 -11.83
N GLY A 91 19.86 6.64 -11.36
CA GLY A 91 20.25 5.29 -11.77
C GLY A 91 21.46 4.71 -11.05
N ASP A 92 22.01 5.40 -10.04
CA ASP A 92 23.12 4.86 -9.24
C ASP A 92 22.73 3.56 -8.51
N VAL A 93 23.71 2.66 -8.40
CA VAL A 93 23.64 1.51 -7.49
C VAL A 93 24.54 1.78 -6.29
N VAL A 94 23.93 2.08 -5.15
CA VAL A 94 24.62 2.25 -3.87
C VAL A 94 24.67 0.91 -3.17
N SER A 95 25.85 0.35 -3.01
CA SER A 95 26.08 -0.92 -2.31
C SER A 95 26.59 -0.66 -0.89
N ILE A 96 26.08 -1.41 0.08
CA ILE A 96 26.58 -1.40 1.46
C ILE A 96 27.10 -2.78 1.84
N SER A 97 28.14 -2.84 2.68
CA SER A 97 28.61 -4.10 3.25
C SER A 97 28.59 -4.07 4.78
N GLY A 98 28.24 -5.20 5.40
CA GLY A 98 28.22 -5.35 6.85
C GLY A 98 27.04 -4.66 7.53
N ASN A 99 27.27 -4.11 8.73
CA ASN A 99 26.23 -3.53 9.56
C ASN A 99 26.36 -2.00 9.61
N TYR A 100 25.31 -1.30 9.22
CA TYR A 100 25.16 0.15 9.37
C TYR A 100 24.23 0.46 10.54
N ALA A 101 24.66 1.30 11.47
CA ALA A 101 23.82 1.81 12.55
C ALA A 101 23.41 3.25 12.23
N ALA A 102 22.14 3.47 11.91
CA ALA A 102 21.60 4.77 11.54
C ALA A 102 21.20 5.56 12.79
N SER A 103 21.93 6.63 13.08
CA SER A 103 21.58 7.56 14.16
C SER A 103 20.65 8.69 13.71
N GLU A 104 20.56 8.94 12.40
CA GLU A 104 19.68 9.96 11.81
C GLU A 104 18.99 9.41 10.55
N PRO A 105 17.79 9.92 10.20
CA PRO A 105 17.12 9.61 8.93
C PRO A 105 17.99 9.92 7.71
N MET A 106 17.84 9.13 6.64
CA MET A 106 18.54 9.33 5.38
C MET A 106 17.56 9.72 4.28
N ASN A 107 17.91 10.74 3.49
CA ASN A 107 17.06 11.21 2.40
C ASN A 107 17.47 10.59 1.07
N ILE A 108 16.50 10.18 0.27
CA ILE A 108 16.67 9.73 -1.12
C ILE A 108 15.87 10.70 -2.01
N SER A 109 16.57 11.32 -2.97
CA SER A 109 15.99 12.36 -3.84
C SER A 109 16.09 12.05 -5.34
N VAL A 110 16.63 10.89 -5.71
CA VAL A 110 16.82 10.43 -7.09
C VAL A 110 16.45 8.96 -7.19
N SER A 111 16.10 8.47 -8.37
CA SER A 111 15.88 7.04 -8.55
C SER A 111 17.22 6.31 -8.43
N LEU A 112 17.27 5.28 -7.60
CA LEU A 112 18.50 4.51 -7.34
C LEU A 112 18.18 3.10 -6.86
N THR A 113 19.20 2.25 -6.86
CA THR A 113 19.18 0.95 -6.16
C THR A 113 20.06 1.02 -4.92
N LEU A 114 19.51 0.72 -3.75
CA LEU A 114 20.28 0.46 -2.53
C LEU A 114 20.38 -1.05 -2.32
N GLN A 115 21.60 -1.58 -2.41
CA GLN A 115 21.86 -3.01 -2.37
C GLN A 115 22.74 -3.40 -1.17
N GLY A 116 22.35 -4.43 -0.44
CA GLY A 116 23.21 -5.08 0.54
C GLY A 116 24.14 -6.10 -0.11
N ILE A 117 25.42 -6.07 0.27
CA ILE A 117 26.39 -7.08 -0.15
C ILE A 117 26.46 -8.18 0.89
N THR A 118 26.31 -9.42 0.45
CA THR A 118 26.50 -10.58 1.32
C THR A 118 27.98 -10.93 1.40
N CYS A 119 28.53 -10.86 2.62
CA CYS A 119 29.95 -11.12 2.88
C CYS A 119 30.09 -12.35 3.77
N GLY A 120 30.31 -13.50 3.14
CA GLY A 120 30.24 -14.80 3.79
C GLY A 120 28.80 -15.25 3.99
N ASP A 121 28.39 -15.48 5.24
CA ASP A 121 27.04 -15.88 5.65
C ASP A 121 26.19 -14.70 6.15
N LYS A 122 26.68 -13.47 6.02
CA LYS A 122 26.04 -12.28 6.56
C LYS A 122 25.51 -11.39 5.44
N ILE A 123 24.20 -11.21 5.44
CA ILE A 123 23.51 -10.17 4.64
C ILE A 123 23.76 -8.82 5.31
N SER A 124 23.85 -7.76 4.50
CA SER A 124 24.04 -6.42 5.03
C SER A 124 22.81 -5.94 5.79
N GLN A 125 23.05 -5.28 6.92
CA GLN A 125 22.00 -4.91 7.84
C GLN A 125 22.07 -3.42 8.18
N ILE A 126 20.93 -2.74 8.15
CA ILE A 126 20.76 -1.38 8.63
C ILE A 126 19.89 -1.40 9.87
N THR A 127 20.42 -0.88 10.97
CA THR A 127 19.74 -0.83 12.27
C THR A 127 19.49 0.62 12.67
N THR A 128 18.25 1.00 12.92
CA THR A 128 17.94 2.34 13.44
C THR A 128 18.31 2.44 14.92
N LEU A 129 18.91 3.56 15.31
CA LEU A 129 19.24 3.91 16.69
C LEU A 129 18.44 5.12 17.17
N PHE A 130 17.33 5.45 16.50
CA PHE A 130 16.52 6.63 16.83
C PHE A 130 15.96 6.47 18.25
N LYS A 131 16.33 7.40 19.12
CA LYS A 131 15.72 7.56 20.44
C LYS A 131 14.79 8.75 20.42
N THR A 132 13.57 8.51 20.87
CA THR A 132 12.62 9.55 21.26
C THR A 132 13.00 10.03 22.66
N ASP A 133 14.02 10.88 22.77
CA ASP A 133 14.42 11.47 24.06
C ASP A 133 13.33 12.37 24.66
N THR A 134 12.27 12.66 23.91
CA THR A 134 11.09 13.39 24.36
C THR A 134 9.85 12.54 24.10
N PRO A 135 8.97 12.29 25.09
CA PRO A 135 7.65 11.76 24.82
C PRO A 135 6.99 12.66 23.78
N LEU A 136 6.61 12.09 22.65
CA LEU A 136 6.06 12.83 21.53
C LEU A 136 4.78 13.52 21.98
N ILE A 137 4.87 14.83 22.23
CA ILE A 137 3.70 15.66 22.47
C ILE A 137 2.98 15.80 21.12
N PRO A 138 1.67 15.49 21.02
CA PRO A 138 0.94 15.33 19.74
C PRO A 138 0.84 16.54 18.79
N GLU A 139 1.58 17.64 19.00
CA GLU A 139 1.25 18.95 18.43
C GLU A 139 1.88 19.28 17.06
N SER A 140 2.60 18.37 16.40
CA SER A 140 2.72 18.42 14.92
C SER A 140 3.09 17.05 14.32
N ARG A 141 2.06 16.36 13.81
CA ARG A 141 2.02 14.90 13.55
C ARG A 141 2.76 14.47 12.27
N GLU A 142 2.65 15.21 11.16
CA GLU A 142 3.41 14.93 9.92
C GLU A 142 4.93 15.06 10.10
N ALA A 143 5.36 15.98 10.98
CA ALA A 143 6.77 16.17 11.28
C ALA A 143 7.36 15.06 12.17
N SER A 144 6.54 14.13 12.69
CA SER A 144 7.02 13.07 13.60
C SER A 144 7.41 11.80 12.84
N SER A 145 6.60 11.30 11.90
CA SER A 145 6.91 10.09 11.14
C SER A 145 8.17 10.24 10.28
N GLN A 146 8.37 11.40 9.64
CA GLN A 146 9.60 11.73 8.90
C GLN A 146 10.87 11.70 9.79
N LYS A 147 10.74 12.06 11.07
CA LYS A 147 11.89 12.10 12.01
C LYS A 147 12.36 10.71 12.42
N TYR A 148 11.52 9.69 12.28
CA TYR A 148 11.82 8.31 12.71
C TYR A 148 11.88 7.32 11.54
N ALA A 149 11.79 7.80 10.30
CA ALA A 149 12.01 6.99 9.13
C ALA A 149 13.51 6.76 8.89
N LEU A 150 13.91 5.52 8.61
CA LEU A 150 15.27 5.22 8.19
C LEU A 150 15.57 5.84 6.83
N PHE A 151 14.64 5.70 5.88
CA PHE A 151 14.68 6.33 4.57
C PHE A 151 13.48 7.25 4.37
N ASN A 152 13.75 8.52 4.09
CA ASN A 152 12.79 9.51 3.65
C ASN A 152 12.93 9.73 2.15
N ILE A 153 11.85 9.51 1.40
CA ILE A 153 11.81 9.93 0.00
C ILE A 153 11.40 11.39 -0.05
N VAL A 154 12.28 12.23 -0.60
CA VAL A 154 12.11 13.70 -0.61
C VAL A 154 11.87 14.26 -2.02
N ALA A 155 11.62 13.39 -2.99
CA ALA A 155 11.32 13.73 -4.37
C ALA A 155 10.13 12.91 -4.89
N ALA A 156 9.33 13.52 -5.77
CA ALA A 156 8.21 12.85 -6.40
C ALA A 156 8.63 12.11 -7.67
N SER A 157 7.91 11.04 -7.97
CA SER A 157 8.01 10.25 -9.20
C SER A 157 9.40 9.64 -9.43
N ILE A 158 10.09 9.27 -8.35
CA ILE A 158 11.32 8.47 -8.40
C ILE A 158 11.02 7.00 -8.21
N SER A 159 11.92 6.13 -8.69
CA SER A 159 11.87 4.69 -8.44
C SER A 159 13.03 4.27 -7.53
N VAL A 160 12.71 3.61 -6.42
CA VAL A 160 13.70 3.13 -5.47
C VAL A 160 13.65 1.61 -5.41
N THR A 161 14.80 0.96 -5.59
CA THR A 161 14.94 -0.48 -5.36
C THR A 161 15.75 -0.71 -4.10
N LEU A 162 15.18 -1.44 -3.14
CA LEU A 162 15.91 -1.99 -1.99
C LEU A 162 16.15 -3.47 -2.24
N GLN A 163 17.39 -3.92 -2.16
CA GLN A 163 17.74 -5.30 -2.51
C GLN A 163 18.74 -5.93 -1.54
N ASP A 164 18.50 -7.18 -1.14
CA ASP A 164 19.42 -7.98 -0.31
C ASP A 164 19.78 -7.29 1.02
N LEU A 165 18.77 -6.70 1.69
CA LEU A 165 18.94 -5.88 2.89
C LEU A 165 18.13 -6.40 4.06
N LYS A 166 18.69 -6.28 5.27
CA LYS A 166 17.93 -6.38 6.51
C LYS A 166 17.78 -5.01 7.16
N LEU A 167 16.54 -4.55 7.33
CA LEU A 167 16.19 -3.31 8.01
C LEU A 167 15.54 -3.66 9.34
N GLN A 168 16.06 -3.14 10.44
CA GLN A 168 15.49 -3.40 11.76
C GLN A 168 15.60 -2.21 12.71
N ARG A 169 14.68 -2.15 13.68
CA ARG A 169 14.80 -1.25 14.82
C ARG A 169 15.82 -1.79 15.83
N GLY A 170 16.71 -0.93 16.33
CA GLY A 170 17.77 -1.34 17.26
C GLY A 170 17.34 -1.45 18.72
N GLN A 171 16.28 -0.73 19.13
CA GLN A 171 15.73 -0.75 20.48
C GLN A 171 14.28 -1.24 20.45
N HIS A 172 13.89 -2.06 21.42
CA HIS A 172 12.56 -2.71 21.47
C HIS A 172 11.69 -2.22 22.63
N ASP A 173 12.04 -1.11 23.27
CA ASP A 173 11.17 -0.56 24.31
C ASP A 173 9.88 0.04 23.72
N ALA A 174 8.91 0.25 24.61
CA ALA A 174 7.58 0.76 24.29
C ALA A 174 7.57 2.24 23.88
N ASP A 175 8.71 2.93 23.94
CA ASP A 175 8.82 4.35 23.58
C ASP A 175 9.66 4.56 22.32
N SER A 176 10.37 3.54 21.84
CA SER A 176 11.18 3.60 20.64
C SER A 176 10.32 3.41 19.39
N TYR A 177 10.38 4.36 18.48
CA TYR A 177 9.66 4.29 17.21
C TYR A 177 10.63 4.30 16.04
N GLY A 178 10.23 3.69 14.93
CA GLY A 178 10.99 3.60 13.70
C GLY A 178 10.11 3.12 12.56
N THR A 179 10.24 3.81 11.44
CA THR A 179 9.70 3.38 10.14
C THR A 179 10.86 3.04 9.21
N ALA A 180 10.78 1.99 8.40
CA ALA A 180 11.89 1.65 7.51
C ALA A 180 11.95 2.59 6.30
N LEU A 181 10.81 2.80 5.64
CA LEU A 181 10.71 3.69 4.48
C LEU A 181 9.45 4.56 4.60
N TYR A 182 9.60 5.85 4.31
CA TYR A 182 8.52 6.80 4.34
C TYR A 182 8.56 7.71 3.10
N SER A 183 7.42 7.86 2.43
CA SER A 183 7.24 8.80 1.33
C SER A 183 5.87 9.48 1.39
N GLU A 184 5.86 10.81 1.44
CA GLU A 184 4.66 11.63 1.20
C GLU A 184 4.45 11.95 -0.29
N PHE A 185 5.38 11.52 -1.14
CA PHE A 185 5.31 11.72 -2.58
C PHE A 185 4.96 10.42 -3.29
N GLY A 186 4.48 10.56 -4.53
CA GLY A 186 4.33 9.45 -5.44
C GLY A 186 5.67 8.74 -5.69
N ILE A 187 5.78 7.44 -5.38
CA ILE A 187 7.00 6.66 -5.64
C ILE A 187 6.73 5.31 -6.31
N GLY A 188 7.69 4.86 -7.10
CA GLY A 188 7.87 3.44 -7.41
C GLY A 188 8.79 2.81 -6.36
N LEU A 189 8.48 1.59 -5.92
CA LEU A 189 9.25 0.90 -4.90
C LEU A 189 9.38 -0.59 -5.22
N GLU A 190 10.61 -1.08 -5.33
CA GLU A 190 10.88 -2.51 -5.44
C GLU A 190 11.60 -3.01 -4.19
N LEU A 191 11.04 -4.02 -3.52
CA LEU A 191 11.68 -4.74 -2.43
C LEU A 191 12.06 -6.14 -2.92
N LYS A 192 13.37 -6.41 -2.99
CA LYS A 192 13.92 -7.68 -3.50
C LYS A 192 14.76 -8.38 -2.44
N ASN A 193 14.28 -9.51 -1.91
CA ASN A 193 14.94 -10.23 -0.82
C ASN A 193 15.28 -9.30 0.37
N VAL A 194 14.31 -8.47 0.77
CA VAL A 194 14.45 -7.53 1.89
C VAL A 194 13.77 -8.10 3.13
N GLU A 195 14.43 -8.02 4.28
CA GLU A 195 13.81 -8.30 5.57
C GLU A 195 13.58 -6.99 6.33
N ILE A 196 12.33 -6.63 6.60
CA ILE A 196 11.98 -5.50 7.48
C ILE A 196 11.34 -6.06 8.75
N SER A 197 11.98 -5.82 9.89
CA SER A 197 11.50 -6.41 11.14
C SER A 197 11.53 -5.48 12.34
N ASN A 198 10.62 -5.75 13.28
CA ASN A 198 10.55 -5.09 14.59
C ASN A 198 10.38 -3.57 14.54
N MET A 199 9.88 -3.05 13.42
CA MET A 199 9.56 -1.63 13.30
C MET A 199 8.35 -1.29 14.14
N ARG A 200 8.28 -0.04 14.62
CA ARG A 200 7.16 0.43 15.42
C ARG A 200 6.85 1.89 15.09
N ALA A 201 5.70 2.20 14.51
CA ALA A 201 5.31 3.59 14.23
C ALA A 201 4.51 4.19 15.40
N PHE A 202 4.69 5.50 15.63
CA PHE A 202 4.08 6.23 16.77
C PHE A 202 2.57 6.41 16.61
N SER A 203 2.06 6.51 15.39
CA SER A 203 0.64 6.66 15.06
C SER A 203 0.54 6.78 13.55
N HIS A 204 -0.55 6.32 12.94
CA HIS A 204 -0.92 6.54 11.52
C HIS A 204 0.18 6.19 10.50
N GLY A 205 -0.08 5.14 9.71
CA GLY A 205 0.83 4.74 8.64
C GLY A 205 1.55 3.43 8.91
N GLY A 206 2.17 2.90 7.86
CA GLY A 206 2.89 1.63 7.89
C GLY A 206 4.17 1.73 8.72
N SER A 207 4.29 0.85 9.71
CA SER A 207 5.50 0.79 10.54
C SER A 207 6.72 0.29 9.79
N ALA A 208 6.56 -0.59 8.80
CA ALA A 208 7.64 -0.98 7.90
C ALA A 208 7.77 0.03 6.75
N VAL A 209 6.69 0.24 6.00
CA VAL A 209 6.70 1.03 4.77
C VAL A 209 5.46 1.92 4.71
N TYR A 210 5.68 3.22 4.48
CA TYR A 210 4.61 4.19 4.22
C TYR A 210 4.81 4.81 2.84
N ILE A 211 3.79 4.71 2.00
CA ILE A 211 3.71 5.29 0.66
C ILE A 211 2.39 6.08 0.58
N ALA A 212 2.44 7.40 0.45
CA ALA A 212 1.23 8.20 0.24
C ALA A 212 0.57 7.88 -1.10
N THR A 213 1.37 7.76 -2.17
CA THR A 213 0.88 7.41 -3.51
C THR A 213 1.86 6.45 -4.19
N ALA A 214 1.35 5.31 -4.67
CA ALA A 214 2.07 4.42 -5.56
C ALA A 214 2.06 4.98 -6.99
N VAL A 215 3.22 5.02 -7.64
CA VAL A 215 3.34 5.37 -9.06
C VAL A 215 4.27 4.41 -9.78
N GLY A 216 3.94 4.04 -11.02
CA GLY A 216 4.71 3.05 -11.76
C GLY A 216 4.63 1.68 -11.07
N SER A 217 5.77 1.08 -10.71
CA SER A 217 5.80 -0.25 -10.11
C SER A 217 6.05 -0.19 -8.60
N VAL A 218 5.17 -0.82 -7.81
CA VAL A 218 5.37 -1.08 -6.39
C VAL A 218 5.35 -2.59 -6.15
N HIS A 219 6.52 -3.22 -6.12
CA HIS A 219 6.68 -4.68 -6.15
C HIS A 219 7.46 -5.22 -4.97
N PHE A 220 6.88 -6.12 -4.19
CA PHE A 220 7.57 -6.84 -3.11
C PHE A 220 7.67 -8.31 -3.49
N ASP A 221 8.88 -8.84 -3.64
CA ASP A 221 9.09 -10.22 -4.10
C ASP A 221 8.77 -11.28 -3.04
N ASP A 222 8.74 -12.54 -3.46
CA ASP A 222 8.44 -13.72 -2.63
C ASP A 222 9.52 -14.05 -1.58
N GLN A 223 10.70 -13.44 -1.71
CA GLN A 223 11.81 -13.55 -0.76
C GLN A 223 11.76 -12.47 0.32
N THR A 224 11.02 -11.40 0.08
CA THR A 224 10.84 -10.30 1.03
C THR A 224 10.03 -10.76 2.25
N LYS A 225 10.44 -10.28 3.42
CA LYS A 225 9.88 -10.65 4.73
C LYS A 225 9.57 -9.40 5.54
N ILE A 226 8.33 -9.26 5.98
CA ILE A 226 7.84 -8.16 6.80
C ILE A 226 7.32 -8.76 8.13
N ILE A 227 8.14 -8.68 9.19
CA ILE A 227 7.98 -9.51 10.39
C ILE A 227 7.93 -8.68 11.68
N ASP A 228 7.01 -8.99 12.58
CA ASP A 228 6.92 -8.41 13.94
C ASP A 228 6.86 -6.86 13.93
N ASN A 229 6.26 -6.26 12.91
CA ASN A 229 6.12 -4.81 12.83
C ASN A 229 4.80 -4.38 13.48
N SER A 230 4.78 -3.18 14.07
CA SER A 230 3.60 -2.71 14.81
C SER A 230 3.32 -1.22 14.64
N VAL A 231 2.06 -0.82 14.68
CA VAL A 231 1.69 0.60 14.80
C VAL A 231 1.04 0.79 16.17
N ALA A 232 1.64 1.65 16.98
CA ALA A 232 1.14 1.93 18.32
C ALA A 232 -0.08 2.84 18.29
N ASP A 233 -0.95 2.71 19.29
CA ASP A 233 -2.25 3.38 19.47
C ASP A 233 -2.23 4.94 19.44
N GLY A 234 -1.06 5.56 19.28
CA GLY A 234 -0.93 6.99 18.98
C GLY A 234 -1.48 7.98 20.00
N GLY A 235 -1.98 7.50 21.14
CA GLY A 235 -2.66 8.35 22.11
C GLY A 235 -4.02 8.84 21.60
N CYS A 236 -4.79 7.98 20.93
CA CYS A 236 -6.22 8.16 20.78
C CYS A 236 -6.90 8.18 22.15
N ASN A 237 -6.85 9.33 22.82
CA ASN A 237 -7.57 9.53 24.06
C ASN A 237 -9.05 9.40 23.76
N GLU A 238 -9.72 8.53 24.52
CA GLU A 238 -11.19 8.36 24.53
C GLU A 238 -11.93 9.70 24.74
N ASP A 239 -11.24 10.71 25.30
CA ASP A 239 -11.75 12.06 25.54
C ASP A 239 -11.65 13.00 24.32
N ASP A 240 -10.85 12.68 23.29
CA ASP A 240 -10.69 13.44 22.04
C ASP A 240 -11.67 12.97 20.94
N VAL A 241 -12.63 12.11 21.29
CA VAL A 241 -13.78 11.67 20.46
C VAL A 241 -14.79 12.81 20.34
N LEU A 242 -14.36 13.97 19.85
CA LEU A 242 -15.26 14.94 19.26
C LEU A 242 -15.56 14.46 17.85
N ASP A 243 -16.84 14.15 17.60
CA ASP A 243 -17.43 13.75 16.32
C ASP A 243 -16.65 14.31 15.10
N PRO A 244 -16.09 13.46 14.23
CA PRO A 244 -15.29 13.91 13.10
C PRO A 244 -16.18 14.44 11.98
N TYR A 245 -16.56 15.71 12.06
CA TYR A 245 -17.26 16.39 10.98
C TYR A 245 -16.26 17.21 10.15
N CYS A 246 -15.75 16.62 9.05
CA CYS A 246 -15.04 17.35 8.01
C CYS A 246 -16.03 17.76 6.89
N PRO A 247 -16.20 19.06 6.59
CA PRO A 247 -16.99 19.48 5.45
C PRO A 247 -16.25 19.18 4.14
N ALA A 248 -16.82 18.30 3.31
CA ALA A 248 -16.29 17.96 2.00
C ALA A 248 -16.16 19.21 1.10
N PRO A 249 -15.07 19.35 0.32
CA PRO A 249 -15.03 20.31 -0.77
C PRO A 249 -15.90 19.75 -1.91
N ASN A 250 -17.12 20.27 -2.05
CA ASN A 250 -18.00 20.16 -3.24
C ASN A 250 -19.06 19.04 -3.29
N GLY A 251 -19.64 18.60 -2.16
CA GLY A 251 -21.00 18.06 -2.14
C GLY A 251 -21.28 16.81 -2.99
N GLY A 252 -20.31 15.90 -3.13
CA GLY A 252 -20.55 14.54 -3.64
C GLY A 252 -21.43 13.71 -2.67
N PRO A 253 -22.12 12.67 -3.17
CA PRO A 253 -23.07 11.88 -2.38
C PRO A 253 -22.42 10.96 -1.33
N ASP A 254 -21.11 10.73 -1.39
CA ASP A 254 -20.37 10.00 -0.37
C ASP A 254 -19.52 10.94 0.49
N LEU A 255 -19.87 10.98 1.77
CA LEU A 255 -19.05 11.54 2.83
C LEU A 255 -17.77 10.72 2.92
N HIS A 256 -16.70 11.16 2.24
CA HIS A 256 -15.36 10.66 2.50
C HIS A 256 -15.08 10.78 4.00
N LEU A 257 -14.94 9.65 4.67
CA LEU A 257 -14.25 9.61 5.94
C LEU A 257 -12.81 9.99 5.61
N CYS A 258 -12.37 11.16 6.09
CA CYS A 258 -10.94 11.31 6.30
C CYS A 258 -10.49 10.10 7.13
N PRO A 259 -9.26 9.57 6.94
CA PRO A 259 -8.64 8.77 7.98
C PRO A 259 -8.62 9.66 9.23
N ASP A 260 -9.60 9.44 10.08
CA ASP A 260 -9.88 10.27 11.22
C ASP A 260 -8.72 10.09 12.22
N ARG A 261 -8.57 10.99 13.20
CA ARG A 261 -7.43 10.98 14.12
C ARG A 261 -7.26 9.67 14.90
N CYS A 262 -8.24 8.77 14.81
CA CYS A 262 -8.25 7.41 15.39
C CYS A 262 -8.70 6.31 14.41
N PHE A 263 -8.86 6.63 13.12
CA PHE A 263 -9.35 5.71 12.11
C PHE A 263 -8.36 5.73 10.95
N GLY A 264 -7.76 4.58 10.62
CA GLY A 264 -6.81 4.48 9.52
C GLY A 264 -5.47 3.96 10.01
N GLY A 265 -5.02 2.89 9.37
CA GLY A 265 -3.79 2.20 9.75
C GLY A 265 -3.40 1.15 8.74
N GLY A 266 -2.12 0.84 8.61
CA GLY A 266 -1.63 -0.44 8.12
C GLY A 266 -0.56 -0.90 9.09
N GLY A 267 -0.70 -2.07 9.71
CA GLY A 267 0.18 -2.55 10.78
C GLY A 267 1.64 -2.64 10.34
N ALA A 268 1.91 -3.03 9.08
CA ALA A 268 3.25 -3.09 8.51
C ALA A 268 3.42 -2.13 7.32
N VAL A 269 2.54 -2.23 6.32
CA VAL A 269 2.64 -1.47 5.07
C VAL A 269 1.40 -0.62 4.88
N TRP A 270 1.60 0.64 4.53
CA TRP A 270 0.55 1.57 4.14
C TRP A 270 0.79 2.08 2.73
N ILE A 271 -0.21 1.94 1.86
CA ILE A 271 -0.23 2.56 0.53
C ILE A 271 -1.49 3.41 0.42
N GLY A 272 -1.37 4.73 0.53
CA GLY A 272 -2.53 5.62 0.58
C GLY A 272 -3.34 5.60 -0.71
N SER A 273 -2.68 5.61 -1.86
CA SER A 273 -3.40 5.66 -3.13
C SER A 273 -2.61 5.04 -4.27
N CYS A 274 -3.32 4.54 -5.28
CA CYS A 274 -2.74 4.22 -6.58
C CYS A 274 -3.72 4.61 -7.70
N PHE A 275 -3.17 5.05 -8.84
CA PHE A 275 -3.97 5.57 -9.95
C PHE A 275 -3.41 5.14 -11.30
N GLY A 276 -4.31 4.96 -12.26
CA GLY A 276 -3.98 4.78 -13.67
C GLY A 276 -3.55 3.36 -14.02
N ALA A 277 -3.73 3.01 -15.28
CA ALA A 277 -3.43 1.67 -15.80
C ALA A 277 -1.91 1.38 -15.90
N GLU A 278 -1.09 2.41 -15.82
CA GLU A 278 0.37 2.34 -15.79
C GLU A 278 0.94 2.08 -14.39
N THR A 279 0.12 2.18 -13.34
CA THR A 279 0.54 1.84 -11.97
C THR A 279 0.16 0.39 -11.67
N ASP A 280 1.14 -0.38 -11.22
CA ASP A 280 0.99 -1.79 -10.88
C ASP A 280 1.57 -2.04 -9.48
N VAL A 281 0.74 -2.61 -8.60
CA VAL A 281 1.11 -2.95 -7.23
C VAL A 281 1.08 -4.47 -7.09
N ASN A 282 2.23 -5.09 -6.85
CA ASN A 282 2.35 -6.53 -6.69
C ASN A 282 3.05 -6.86 -5.36
N VAL A 283 2.33 -7.49 -4.44
CA VAL A 283 2.82 -7.86 -3.13
C VAL A 283 2.83 -9.38 -3.00
N SER A 284 4.00 -9.97 -3.27
CA SER A 284 4.25 -11.41 -3.13
C SER A 284 5.00 -11.78 -1.83
N ALA A 285 5.27 -10.80 -0.97
CA ALA A 285 6.09 -10.96 0.24
C ALA A 285 5.45 -11.80 1.36
N ASN A 286 6.26 -12.15 2.35
CA ASN A 286 5.86 -12.89 3.54
C ASN A 286 5.63 -11.95 4.72
N PHE A 287 4.39 -11.86 5.20
CA PHE A 287 3.97 -11.08 6.35
C PHE A 287 3.71 -11.99 7.54
N HIS A 288 4.41 -11.76 8.65
CA HIS A 288 4.30 -12.58 9.85
C HIS A 288 4.21 -11.74 11.13
N ASN A 289 3.22 -12.02 11.97
CA ASN A 289 3.03 -11.39 13.28
C ASN A 289 3.02 -9.85 13.23
N ASN A 290 2.52 -9.22 12.16
CA ASN A 290 2.37 -7.77 12.16
C ASN A 290 1.09 -7.38 12.91
N TYR A 291 1.16 -6.29 13.65
CA TYR A 291 0.11 -5.92 14.60
C TYR A 291 -0.28 -4.45 14.50
N HIS A 292 -1.57 -4.16 14.55
CA HIS A 292 -2.08 -2.80 14.65
C HIS A 292 -2.76 -2.60 16.02
N GLU A 293 -2.18 -1.78 16.90
CA GLU A 293 -2.52 -1.69 18.34
C GLU A 293 -3.84 -0.91 18.66
N PHE A 294 -4.74 -0.67 17.70
CA PHE A 294 -5.85 0.29 17.83
C PHE A 294 -7.25 -0.33 17.86
N GLY A 295 -8.20 0.40 18.46
CA GLY A 295 -9.61 0.02 18.50
C GLY A 295 -10.30 -0.07 17.13
N HIS A 296 -9.81 0.67 16.15
CA HIS A 296 -10.23 0.57 14.75
C HIS A 296 -9.03 0.43 13.80
N GLY A 297 -8.10 -0.44 14.18
CA GLY A 297 -6.98 -0.80 13.33
C GLY A 297 -7.41 -1.39 11.99
N MET A 298 -6.77 -0.95 10.92
CA MET A 298 -7.00 -1.40 9.56
C MET A 298 -5.75 -2.15 9.09
N GLY A 299 -5.90 -3.36 8.54
CA GLY A 299 -4.83 -4.09 7.84
C GLY A 299 -3.60 -4.42 8.67
N GLY A 300 -3.54 -5.55 9.38
CA GLY A 300 -2.37 -5.89 10.22
C GLY A 300 -1.07 -6.01 9.43
N ALA A 301 -1.14 -6.53 8.20
CA ALA A 301 -0.04 -6.60 7.25
C ALA A 301 -0.02 -5.38 6.32
N VAL A 302 -1.10 -5.17 5.57
CA VAL A 302 -1.19 -4.14 4.53
C VAL A 302 -2.50 -3.37 4.64
N PHE A 303 -2.41 -2.06 4.47
CA PHE A 303 -3.56 -1.19 4.26
C PHE A 303 -3.42 -0.41 2.96
N MET A 304 -4.55 -0.28 2.26
CA MET A 304 -4.70 0.66 1.15
C MET A 304 -5.98 1.47 1.29
N ASP A 305 -5.90 2.78 1.04
CA ASP A 305 -7.07 3.67 1.14
C ASP A 305 -7.81 3.77 -0.21
N TRP A 306 -7.16 4.33 -1.24
CA TRP A 306 -7.79 4.58 -2.55
C TRP A 306 -7.17 3.76 -3.68
N VAL A 307 -7.89 2.75 -4.19
CA VAL A 307 -7.38 1.86 -5.25
C VAL A 307 -8.06 2.13 -6.59
N GLN A 308 -7.34 2.78 -7.51
CA GLN A 308 -7.76 3.01 -8.90
C GLN A 308 -6.69 2.53 -9.91
N CYS A 309 -6.03 1.43 -9.56
CA CYS A 309 -5.01 0.75 -10.36
C CYS A 309 -5.18 -0.77 -10.25
N GLU A 310 -4.28 -1.54 -10.86
CA GLU A 310 -4.21 -3.00 -10.71
C GLU A 310 -3.35 -3.37 -9.49
N VAL A 311 -3.89 -4.23 -8.62
CA VAL A 311 -3.22 -4.69 -7.39
C VAL A 311 -3.32 -6.20 -7.25
N HIS A 312 -2.19 -6.86 -7.00
CA HIS A 312 -2.11 -8.30 -6.73
C HIS A 312 -1.46 -8.59 -5.38
N PHE A 313 -2.09 -9.45 -4.58
CA PHE A 313 -1.59 -9.96 -3.31
C PHE A 313 -1.42 -11.48 -3.39
N VAL A 314 -0.20 -11.95 -3.66
CA VAL A 314 0.12 -13.37 -3.94
C VAL A 314 0.99 -13.98 -2.82
N GLY A 315 1.24 -13.22 -1.76
CA GLY A 315 2.16 -13.59 -0.68
C GLY A 315 1.61 -14.56 0.38
N ASN A 316 2.39 -14.70 1.46
CA ASN A 316 2.00 -15.45 2.66
C ASN A 316 1.70 -14.48 3.80
N TYR A 317 0.53 -14.59 4.41
CA TYR A 317 0.05 -13.72 5.48
C TYR A 317 -0.31 -14.56 6.69
N THR A 318 0.56 -14.55 7.71
CA THR A 318 0.42 -15.44 8.86
C THR A 318 0.42 -14.69 10.18
N ASN A 319 -0.53 -15.02 11.06
CA ASN A 319 -0.64 -14.45 12.41
C ASN A 319 -0.70 -12.90 12.47
N ASN A 320 -1.13 -12.24 11.40
CA ASN A 320 -1.29 -10.79 11.43
C ASN A 320 -2.57 -10.44 12.21
N THR A 321 -2.54 -9.34 12.96
CA THR A 321 -3.65 -8.96 13.83
C THR A 321 -3.98 -7.48 13.66
N SER A 322 -5.27 -7.20 13.49
CA SER A 322 -5.86 -5.87 13.41
C SER A 322 -7.32 -5.95 13.85
N SER A 323 -8.07 -4.85 13.91
CA SER A 323 -9.52 -4.94 14.11
C SER A 323 -10.27 -5.21 12.80
N ASP A 324 -9.75 -4.66 11.71
CA ASP A 324 -10.39 -4.68 10.40
C ASP A 324 -9.40 -5.08 9.32
N GLY A 325 -9.56 -6.25 8.72
CA GLY A 325 -8.54 -6.81 7.84
C GLY A 325 -7.35 -7.27 8.68
N GLY A 326 -7.47 -8.43 9.34
CA GLY A 326 -6.39 -8.94 10.20
C GLY A 326 -5.05 -9.06 9.45
N ALA A 327 -5.08 -9.49 8.18
CA ALA A 327 -3.97 -9.32 7.25
C ALA A 327 -4.11 -8.05 6.41
N ILE A 328 -5.11 -7.98 5.51
CA ILE A 328 -5.21 -6.90 4.53
C ILE A 328 -6.52 -6.14 4.69
N HIS A 329 -6.43 -4.81 4.65
CA HIS A 329 -7.58 -3.93 4.59
C HIS A 329 -7.46 -3.00 3.38
N ILE A 330 -8.52 -2.97 2.58
CA ILE A 330 -8.72 -2.01 1.50
C ILE A 330 -9.92 -1.14 1.86
N GLU A 331 -9.72 0.16 1.95
CA GLU A 331 -10.81 1.08 2.28
C GLU A 331 -11.75 1.21 1.10
N SER A 332 -11.25 1.47 -0.11
CA SER A 332 -12.10 1.56 -1.30
C SER A 332 -11.45 1.15 -2.60
N ILE A 333 -12.18 0.35 -3.41
CA ILE A 333 -11.85 0.10 -4.82
C ILE A 333 -12.69 1.03 -5.69
N GLN A 334 -12.01 1.78 -6.55
CA GLN A 334 -12.58 2.87 -7.34
C GLN A 334 -12.87 2.42 -8.77
N GLU A 335 -13.57 3.25 -9.56
CA GLU A 335 -13.91 2.94 -10.94
C GLU A 335 -12.65 2.64 -11.76
N GLY A 336 -12.59 1.46 -12.38
CA GLY A 336 -11.44 0.96 -13.12
C GLY A 336 -10.32 0.36 -12.28
N GLY A 337 -10.44 0.38 -10.95
CA GLY A 337 -9.55 -0.33 -10.03
C GLY A 337 -9.82 -1.83 -10.01
N SER A 338 -8.77 -2.62 -9.85
CA SER A 338 -8.85 -4.07 -9.72
C SER A 338 -7.95 -4.59 -8.61
N ILE A 339 -8.49 -5.47 -7.77
CA ILE A 339 -7.72 -6.17 -6.74
C ILE A 339 -7.86 -7.67 -6.91
N GLU A 340 -6.74 -8.37 -6.80
CA GLU A 340 -6.68 -9.81 -6.68
C GLU A 340 -5.98 -10.22 -5.38
N PHE A 341 -6.68 -10.97 -4.54
CA PHE A 341 -6.08 -11.74 -3.46
C PHE A 341 -5.87 -13.16 -3.94
N ASP A 342 -4.63 -13.63 -4.10
CA ASP A 342 -4.30 -15.01 -4.52
C ASP A 342 -3.12 -15.57 -3.71
N GLY A 343 -3.24 -15.48 -2.38
CA GLY A 343 -2.18 -15.82 -1.43
C GLY A 343 -2.53 -16.97 -0.48
N HIS A 344 -1.67 -17.17 0.52
CA HIS A 344 -1.92 -18.05 1.66
C HIS A 344 -2.13 -17.23 2.93
N TYR A 345 -3.27 -17.40 3.58
CA TYR A 345 -3.69 -16.62 4.74
C TYR A 345 -3.97 -17.55 5.92
N GLU A 346 -3.14 -17.49 6.95
CA GLU A 346 -3.21 -18.44 8.06
C GLU A 346 -3.20 -17.76 9.44
N ASN A 347 -4.15 -18.13 10.29
CA ASN A 347 -4.24 -17.69 11.69
C ASN A 347 -4.24 -16.16 11.86
N ASN A 348 -4.69 -15.40 10.85
CA ASN A 348 -4.86 -13.95 10.99
C ASN A 348 -6.08 -13.64 11.84
N GLN A 349 -6.05 -12.51 12.54
CA GLN A 349 -7.06 -12.16 13.53
C GLN A 349 -7.62 -10.77 13.30
N ALA A 350 -8.95 -10.70 13.19
CA ALA A 350 -9.71 -9.48 13.36
C ALA A 350 -10.23 -9.44 14.81
N VAL A 351 -9.63 -8.62 15.67
CA VAL A 351 -9.95 -8.53 17.11
C VAL A 351 -10.88 -7.37 17.41
N GLU A 352 -11.76 -7.52 18.40
CA GLU A 352 -12.70 -6.46 18.76
C GLU A 352 -11.99 -5.31 19.47
N GLY A 353 -12.25 -4.09 18.99
CA GLY A 353 -11.69 -2.86 19.54
C GLY A 353 -12.75 -1.82 19.93
N GLY A 354 -14.03 -2.20 19.95
CA GLY A 354 -15.19 -1.34 20.27
C GLY A 354 -16.00 -0.91 19.05
N TRP A 355 -15.55 -1.24 17.83
CA TRP A 355 -16.12 -0.76 16.55
C TRP A 355 -16.56 -1.88 15.62
N GLY A 356 -16.54 -3.13 16.09
CA GLY A 356 -16.86 -4.33 15.33
C GLY A 356 -15.64 -4.84 14.56
N ALA A 357 -15.15 -6.02 14.88
CA ALA A 357 -14.07 -6.65 14.11
C ALA A 357 -14.55 -7.24 12.77
N ARG A 358 -13.82 -7.02 11.68
CA ARG A 358 -14.28 -7.49 10.34
C ARG A 358 -13.13 -7.98 9.46
N GLY A 359 -13.31 -9.12 8.78
CA GLY A 359 -12.37 -9.62 7.78
C GLY A 359 -11.05 -10.08 8.40
N ALA A 360 -10.98 -11.30 8.95
CA ALA A 360 -9.76 -11.75 9.63
C ALA A 360 -8.57 -11.94 8.71
N ALA A 361 -8.76 -12.53 7.51
CA ALA A 361 -7.76 -12.45 6.46
C ALA A 361 -7.87 -11.09 5.75
N ASN A 362 -8.94 -10.87 4.99
CA ASN A 362 -9.08 -9.72 4.11
C ASN A 362 -10.35 -8.91 4.40
N ARG A 363 -10.26 -7.60 4.21
CA ARG A 363 -11.40 -6.69 4.18
C ARG A 363 -11.28 -5.76 2.99
N VAL A 364 -12.40 -5.58 2.28
CA VAL A 364 -12.59 -4.48 1.32
C VAL A 364 -13.83 -3.76 1.79
N ARG A 365 -13.70 -2.56 2.33
CA ARG A 365 -14.84 -1.86 2.92
C ARG A 365 -15.82 -1.45 1.81
N ASP A 366 -15.38 -0.65 0.85
CA ASP A 366 -16.24 -0.10 -0.20
C ASP A 366 -15.74 -0.45 -1.62
N MET A 367 -16.66 -0.68 -2.53
CA MET A 367 -16.43 -0.87 -3.97
C MET A 367 -17.41 0.00 -4.73
N VAL A 368 -16.94 0.71 -5.77
CA VAL A 368 -17.76 1.58 -6.64
C VAL A 368 -17.94 0.99 -8.04
N ASP A 369 -18.96 1.44 -8.78
CA ASP A 369 -19.28 0.90 -10.12
C ASP A 369 -18.05 0.79 -11.04
N GLY A 370 -17.98 -0.29 -11.81
CA GLY A 370 -16.85 -0.62 -12.69
C GLY A 370 -15.59 -1.12 -11.98
N SER A 371 -15.59 -1.29 -10.65
CA SER A 371 -14.49 -1.92 -9.91
C SER A 371 -14.55 -3.46 -9.95
N THR A 372 -13.40 -4.11 -9.76
CA THR A 372 -13.31 -5.57 -9.71
C THR A 372 -12.51 -6.08 -8.52
N LEU A 373 -12.96 -7.20 -7.95
CA LEU A 373 -12.32 -7.89 -6.85
C LEU A 373 -12.31 -9.41 -7.10
N ALA A 374 -11.12 -10.00 -7.17
CA ALA A 374 -10.94 -11.45 -7.21
C ALA A 374 -10.38 -11.94 -5.86
N ILE A 375 -11.02 -12.96 -5.29
CA ILE A 375 -10.65 -13.57 -4.02
C ILE A 375 -10.33 -15.04 -4.29
N ARG A 376 -9.04 -15.36 -4.29
CA ARG A 376 -8.45 -16.67 -4.57
C ARG A 376 -7.51 -17.08 -3.44
N GLY A 377 -7.00 -18.30 -3.52
CA GLY A 377 -5.98 -18.81 -2.62
C GLY A 377 -6.51 -19.64 -1.45
N THR A 378 -5.70 -19.75 -0.40
CA THR A 378 -5.93 -20.64 0.74
C THR A 378 -6.05 -19.86 2.04
N TYR A 379 -7.08 -20.16 2.83
CA TYR A 379 -7.43 -19.43 4.05
C TYR A 379 -7.68 -20.41 5.20
N ILE A 380 -6.77 -20.46 6.17
CA ILE A 380 -6.77 -21.47 7.23
C ILE A 380 -6.80 -20.82 8.61
N GLY A 381 -7.76 -21.18 9.45
CA GLY A 381 -7.73 -20.82 10.87
C GLY A 381 -7.85 -19.32 11.16
N ASN A 382 -8.32 -18.50 10.21
CA ASN A 382 -8.46 -17.07 10.43
C ASN A 382 -9.68 -16.80 11.34
N ARG A 383 -9.54 -15.89 12.32
CA ARG A 383 -10.56 -15.62 13.32
C ARG A 383 -10.99 -14.16 13.35
N ALA A 384 -12.26 -13.89 13.12
CA ALA A 384 -12.87 -12.58 13.31
C ALA A 384 -13.76 -12.59 14.56
N ALA A 385 -13.53 -11.66 15.50
CA ALA A 385 -14.44 -11.46 16.64
C ALA A 385 -15.81 -10.88 16.20
N GLY A 386 -15.90 -10.34 14.99
CA GLY A 386 -17.15 -9.95 14.35
C GLY A 386 -17.40 -10.79 13.09
N ARG A 387 -17.31 -10.21 11.89
CA ARG A 387 -17.77 -10.90 10.66
C ARG A 387 -16.66 -11.16 9.65
N GLY A 388 -16.81 -12.19 8.83
CA GLY A 388 -15.89 -12.50 7.74
C GLY A 388 -14.57 -13.08 8.22
N GLY A 389 -14.46 -14.40 8.38
CA GLY A 389 -13.18 -15.03 8.71
C GLY A 389 -12.19 -14.95 7.54
N VAL A 390 -12.67 -15.19 6.31
CA VAL A 390 -11.88 -14.99 5.08
C VAL A 390 -12.00 -13.56 4.58
N MET A 391 -13.23 -13.08 4.38
CA MET A 391 -13.51 -11.82 3.73
C MET A 391 -14.67 -11.07 4.41
N ALA A 392 -14.54 -9.75 4.55
CA ALA A 392 -15.66 -8.88 4.87
C ALA A 392 -15.76 -7.68 3.93
N GLN A 393 -16.99 -7.32 3.55
CA GLN A 393 -17.33 -6.14 2.75
C GLN A 393 -18.45 -5.33 3.37
N ASN A 394 -18.35 -3.99 3.34
CA ASN A 394 -19.48 -3.13 3.67
C ASN A 394 -20.37 -2.94 2.45
N ASN A 395 -19.84 -2.31 1.41
CA ASN A 395 -20.61 -1.88 0.27
C ASN A 395 -20.04 -2.43 -1.03
N ILE A 396 -20.88 -3.13 -1.80
CA ILE A 396 -20.52 -3.64 -3.11
C ILE A 396 -21.33 -2.91 -4.18
N ASP A 397 -20.62 -2.17 -5.03
CA ASP A 397 -21.12 -1.62 -6.29
C ASP A 397 -20.19 -2.08 -7.43
N GLY A 398 -20.04 -3.38 -7.67
CA GLY A 398 -19.00 -3.85 -8.61
C GLY A 398 -19.01 -5.35 -8.83
N THR A 399 -17.92 -5.88 -9.39
CA THR A 399 -17.79 -7.33 -9.64
C THR A 399 -16.88 -7.99 -8.61
N VAL A 400 -17.41 -8.94 -7.85
CA VAL A 400 -16.64 -9.80 -6.94
C VAL A 400 -16.66 -11.24 -7.47
N THR A 401 -15.50 -11.89 -7.54
CA THR A 401 -15.38 -13.32 -7.83
C THR A 401 -14.60 -14.01 -6.72
N MET A 402 -15.14 -15.10 -6.17
CA MET A 402 -14.51 -15.87 -5.09
C MET A 402 -14.25 -17.31 -5.53
N GLU A 403 -13.01 -17.76 -5.40
CA GLU A 403 -12.50 -19.11 -5.72
C GLU A 403 -11.47 -19.54 -4.64
N VAL A 404 -11.95 -20.00 -3.48
CA VAL A 404 -11.10 -20.17 -2.30
C VAL A 404 -11.08 -21.59 -1.75
N VAL A 405 -9.99 -21.94 -1.07
CA VAL A 405 -9.96 -23.04 -0.09
C VAL A 405 -9.98 -22.44 1.31
N ALA A 406 -11.09 -22.57 2.02
CA ALA A 406 -11.32 -22.01 3.34
C ALA A 406 -11.53 -23.12 4.39
N GLU A 407 -10.58 -23.28 5.30
CA GLU A 407 -10.55 -24.33 6.32
C GLU A 407 -10.45 -23.77 7.74
N GLY A 408 -11.33 -24.18 8.65
CA GLY A 408 -11.19 -23.86 10.08
C GLY A 408 -11.32 -22.37 10.43
N ASN A 409 -11.88 -21.54 9.55
CA ASN A 409 -12.04 -20.11 9.81
C ASN A 409 -13.23 -19.87 10.76
N VAL A 410 -13.12 -18.88 11.63
CA VAL A 410 -14.11 -18.59 12.67
C VAL A 410 -14.57 -17.15 12.60
N ALA A 411 -15.87 -16.91 12.65
CA ALA A 411 -16.44 -15.57 12.80
C ALA A 411 -17.73 -15.59 13.61
N THR A 412 -18.13 -14.46 14.19
CA THR A 412 -19.48 -14.26 14.73
C THR A 412 -20.54 -14.35 13.62
N ARG A 413 -20.19 -13.94 12.37
CA ARG A 413 -21.06 -14.04 11.18
C ARG A 413 -20.25 -14.25 9.90
N GLY A 414 -20.67 -15.18 9.03
CA GLY A 414 -20.02 -15.43 7.74
C GLY A 414 -18.56 -15.84 7.91
N SER A 415 -18.32 -17.08 8.35
CA SER A 415 -16.97 -17.61 8.64
C SER A 415 -16.04 -17.57 7.43
N ALA A 416 -16.58 -17.72 6.20
CA ALA A 416 -15.87 -17.41 4.98
C ALA A 416 -16.08 -15.93 4.61
N THR A 417 -17.26 -15.55 4.16
CA THR A 417 -17.49 -14.21 3.61
C THR A 417 -18.69 -13.52 4.25
N SER A 418 -18.59 -12.21 4.48
CA SER A 418 -19.70 -11.38 4.95
C SER A 418 -19.81 -10.07 4.20
N VAL A 419 -20.93 -9.85 3.52
CA VAL A 419 -21.28 -8.61 2.82
C VAL A 419 -22.39 -7.89 3.58
N HIS A 420 -22.23 -6.59 3.85
CA HIS A 420 -23.24 -5.81 4.56
C HIS A 420 -24.30 -5.18 3.64
N GLY A 421 -23.92 -4.76 2.45
CA GLY A 421 -24.82 -4.14 1.50
C GLY A 421 -24.31 -4.28 0.07
N VAL A 422 -25.26 -4.46 -0.84
CA VAL A 422 -25.05 -4.36 -2.29
C VAL A 422 -25.81 -3.12 -2.75
N ILE A 423 -25.10 -2.18 -3.36
CA ILE A 423 -25.61 -0.81 -3.59
C ILE A 423 -26.37 -0.68 -4.91
N SER A 424 -26.03 -1.49 -5.92
CA SER A 424 -26.61 -1.37 -7.25
C SER A 424 -27.08 -2.69 -7.84
N GLU A 425 -28.11 -2.62 -8.69
CA GLU A 425 -28.58 -3.75 -9.50
C GLU A 425 -27.49 -4.30 -10.44
N ALA A 426 -26.48 -3.50 -10.78
CA ALA A 426 -25.38 -3.91 -11.65
C ALA A 426 -24.29 -4.71 -10.93
N SER A 427 -24.33 -4.79 -9.60
CA SER A 427 -23.35 -5.50 -8.79
C SER A 427 -23.43 -7.01 -8.99
N ILE A 428 -22.27 -7.65 -9.15
CA ILE A 428 -22.15 -9.10 -9.38
C ILE A 428 -21.30 -9.69 -8.27
N TYR A 429 -21.80 -10.76 -7.63
CA TYR A 429 -21.04 -11.55 -6.67
C TYR A 429 -21.05 -13.02 -7.07
N THR A 430 -19.92 -13.51 -7.58
CA THR A 430 -19.78 -14.87 -8.11
C THR A 430 -19.00 -15.75 -7.16
N LEU A 431 -19.56 -16.92 -6.84
CA LEU A 431 -18.88 -17.99 -6.11
C LEU A 431 -18.51 -19.10 -7.11
N ALA A 432 -17.21 -19.28 -7.35
CA ALA A 432 -16.70 -20.31 -8.24
C ALA A 432 -17.06 -21.72 -7.73
N LYS A 433 -17.19 -22.67 -8.65
CA LYS A 433 -17.52 -24.06 -8.33
C LYS A 433 -16.42 -24.74 -7.51
N GLU A 434 -15.20 -24.27 -7.70
CA GLU A 434 -13.96 -24.79 -7.15
C GLU A 434 -13.74 -24.38 -5.70
N CYS A 435 -14.58 -23.49 -5.13
CA CYS A 435 -14.54 -23.16 -3.71
C CYS A 435 -14.64 -24.42 -2.85
N VAL A 436 -13.90 -24.45 -1.74
CA VAL A 436 -13.94 -25.50 -0.72
C VAL A 436 -14.09 -24.85 0.64
N PHE A 437 -15.13 -25.21 1.40
CA PHE A 437 -15.37 -24.78 2.77
C PHE A 437 -15.36 -26.01 3.70
N THR A 438 -14.40 -26.08 4.62
CA THR A 438 -14.24 -27.21 5.55
C THR A 438 -14.07 -26.70 6.97
N ASP A 439 -14.85 -27.25 7.91
CA ASP A 439 -14.72 -26.96 9.35
C ASP A 439 -14.71 -25.46 9.75
N ASN A 440 -15.33 -24.59 8.93
CA ASN A 440 -15.50 -23.19 9.31
C ASN A 440 -16.64 -23.06 10.34
N GLU A 441 -16.51 -22.13 11.29
CA GLU A 441 -17.42 -22.00 12.44
C GLU A 441 -18.03 -20.59 12.53
N VAL A 442 -19.33 -20.54 12.83
CA VAL A 442 -20.04 -19.29 13.16
C VAL A 442 -20.51 -19.33 14.60
N GLU A 443 -20.09 -18.36 15.42
CA GLU A 443 -20.24 -18.43 16.89
C GLU A 443 -21.64 -18.06 17.41
N ASP A 444 -22.26 -17.02 16.85
CA ASP A 444 -23.39 -16.32 17.49
C ASP A 444 -24.69 -16.36 16.67
N ASP A 445 -24.58 -16.72 15.39
CA ASP A 445 -25.71 -16.78 14.48
C ASP A 445 -25.86 -18.20 13.90
N THR A 446 -27.10 -18.65 13.71
CA THR A 446 -27.39 -19.94 13.03
C THR A 446 -27.06 -19.92 11.53
N LEU A 447 -26.27 -18.95 11.09
CA LEU A 447 -26.07 -18.54 9.71
C LEU A 447 -24.63 -18.77 9.26
N THR A 448 -24.49 -19.87 8.52
CA THR A 448 -23.70 -20.07 7.29
C THR A 448 -22.32 -19.42 7.11
N ASP A 449 -21.46 -20.16 6.41
CA ASP A 449 -20.13 -19.68 5.98
C ASP A 449 -20.19 -18.41 5.13
N ILE A 450 -21.32 -18.15 4.50
CA ILE A 450 -21.59 -17.01 3.63
C ILE A 450 -22.74 -16.20 4.25
N ASN A 451 -22.54 -14.90 4.43
CA ASN A 451 -23.57 -13.98 4.91
C ASN A 451 -23.69 -12.76 3.99
N LEU A 452 -24.85 -12.55 3.38
CA LEU A 452 -25.15 -11.42 2.50
C LEU A 452 -26.35 -10.67 3.08
N TYR A 453 -26.16 -9.41 3.51
CA TYR A 453 -27.24 -8.55 4.02
C TYR A 453 -27.79 -7.65 2.91
N ASN A 454 -29.09 -7.31 3.00
CA ASN A 454 -29.82 -6.38 2.11
C ASN A 454 -29.76 -6.73 0.61
N GLU A 455 -30.32 -7.89 0.25
CA GLU A 455 -30.27 -8.40 -1.13
C GLU A 455 -31.33 -7.80 -2.08
N HIS A 456 -31.91 -6.64 -1.76
CA HIS A 456 -32.99 -6.09 -2.59
C HIS A 456 -32.56 -5.85 -4.05
N ASP A 457 -31.26 -5.75 -4.31
CA ASP A 457 -30.69 -5.38 -5.61
C ASP A 457 -29.59 -6.34 -6.13
N ILE A 458 -29.42 -7.57 -5.61
CA ILE A 458 -28.49 -8.52 -6.26
C ILE A 458 -29.16 -9.08 -7.51
N SER A 459 -28.71 -8.65 -8.70
CA SER A 459 -29.28 -9.09 -9.97
C SER A 459 -29.07 -10.58 -10.24
N GLU A 460 -27.96 -11.15 -9.74
CA GLU A 460 -27.67 -12.57 -9.89
C GLU A 460 -26.66 -13.05 -8.83
N VAL A 461 -27.03 -14.07 -8.06
CA VAL A 461 -26.04 -14.93 -7.37
C VAL A 461 -26.03 -16.26 -8.09
N GLU A 462 -25.04 -16.46 -8.95
CA GLU A 462 -24.87 -17.76 -9.63
C GLU A 462 -24.28 -18.77 -8.66
N PHE A 463 -25.13 -19.60 -8.04
CA PHE A 463 -24.68 -20.81 -7.35
C PHE A 463 -24.61 -21.97 -8.35
N ASN A 464 -23.42 -22.53 -8.53
CA ASN A 464 -23.28 -23.76 -9.29
C ASN A 464 -23.90 -24.94 -8.50
N ALA A 465 -24.92 -25.58 -9.08
CA ALA A 465 -25.88 -26.47 -8.41
C ALA A 465 -25.30 -27.75 -7.74
N ASP A 466 -24.00 -28.03 -7.86
CA ASP A 466 -23.35 -29.22 -7.31
C ASP A 466 -23.00 -29.11 -5.81
N TYR A 467 -23.14 -27.92 -5.20
CA TYR A 467 -22.73 -27.63 -3.82
C TYR A 467 -23.56 -28.35 -2.74
N TYR A 468 -24.78 -28.77 -3.06
CA TYR A 468 -25.72 -29.36 -2.09
C TYR A 468 -25.42 -30.81 -1.68
N ASN A 469 -24.48 -31.49 -2.33
CA ASN A 469 -24.35 -32.95 -2.20
C ASN A 469 -23.17 -33.45 -1.34
N LYS A 470 -22.35 -32.57 -0.76
CA LYS A 470 -21.15 -33.02 0.00
C LYS A 470 -20.90 -32.36 1.34
N VAL A 471 -21.67 -31.35 1.74
CA VAL A 471 -21.55 -30.73 3.05
C VAL A 471 -22.96 -30.48 3.61
N ASP A 472 -23.18 -30.78 4.89
CA ASP A 472 -24.44 -30.51 5.61
C ASP A 472 -24.72 -29.00 5.79
N TYR A 473 -24.19 -28.13 4.93
CA TYR A 473 -24.42 -26.69 4.96
C TYR A 473 -25.55 -26.31 4.01
N VAL A 474 -26.63 -25.83 4.59
CA VAL A 474 -27.64 -25.08 3.85
C VAL A 474 -27.04 -23.69 3.61
N VAL A 475 -26.69 -23.34 2.39
CA VAL A 475 -26.48 -21.94 2.02
C VAL A 475 -27.84 -21.25 2.10
N ARG A 476 -28.16 -20.68 3.27
CA ARG A 476 -29.28 -19.76 3.44
C ARG A 476 -28.80 -18.37 3.11
N ILE A 477 -29.10 -17.98 1.88
CA ILE A 477 -29.19 -16.59 1.46
C ILE A 477 -30.35 -15.98 2.28
N GLN A 478 -30.03 -15.17 3.29
CA GLN A 478 -31.04 -14.57 4.16
C GLN A 478 -31.35 -13.15 3.67
N THR A 479 -32.43 -13.06 2.91
CA THR A 479 -33.14 -11.81 2.64
C THR A 479 -33.82 -11.31 3.91
N ASP A 480 -33.06 -10.71 4.84
CA ASP A 480 -33.69 -9.92 5.89
C ASP A 480 -34.39 -8.73 5.23
N THR A 481 -35.71 -8.85 5.09
CA THR A 481 -36.56 -7.69 4.80
C THR A 481 -36.45 -6.78 6.02
N PRO A 482 -36.02 -5.52 5.89
CA PRO A 482 -35.95 -4.62 7.03
C PRO A 482 -37.34 -4.59 7.68
N THR A 483 -37.45 -5.10 8.91
CA THR A 483 -38.63 -4.81 9.70
C THR A 483 -38.54 -3.33 10.04
N ASP A 484 -39.33 -2.53 9.34
CA ASP A 484 -39.67 -1.16 9.73
C ASP A 484 -40.15 -1.18 11.18
N THR A 485 -39.23 -1.02 12.12
CA THR A 485 -39.52 -0.61 13.49
C THR A 485 -39.18 0.87 13.60
N GLN A 486 -40.25 1.66 13.63
CA GLN A 486 -40.27 3.08 14.03
C GLN A 486 -39.63 3.32 15.39
#